data_AF-A0A8C2NYP0-F1
#
_entry.id   AF-A0A8C2NYP0-F1
#
_cell.length_a   1.000
_cell.length_b   1.000
_cell.length_c   1.000
_cell.angle_alpha   90.00
_cell.angle_beta   90.00
_cell.angle_gamma   90.00
#
_symmetry.space_group_name_H-M   'P 1'
#
loop_
_entity.id
_entity.type
_entity.pdbx_description
1 polymer ?
#
loop_
_entity_poly.entity_id
_entity_poly.type
_entity_poly.pdbx_seq_one_letter_code
_entity_poly.pdbx_strand_id
1 'polypeptide(L)'
;MKIIIPLFSQMYQKVENHKILTVNNVKRVLQNKFPHANIWDILGIDSKYDGERKAGTNFYKMTGLGPLPQALYNGESFHREELNFKELEMYLNLISTSVTADVEDFSTFSFLDTQDKSAVIAENMHYVTEGDDYVISSVTFWIVADFDKPSGRKLLFNALNHMKTSGHSRLGVIYNPTSKIDEENTTISRGILAAFLTLKNSFLRNFLRKLAEEKTAAAIYSGNKIKTLLTEGMDKNAFEKKYNTIGVNIFRTHQLFCRDVLKLSPGEKGVISNGRFLGPLGEDFYAEDFYLLEKITFTKLVQNIEDIVENTEINSKNLSDLVMKIDAFVSSLPKRASRYDITFLKESRR
;
A
#
# COMPACT_ATOMS: atom_id res chain seq x y z
N MET A 1 -10.80 -2.85 39.46
CA MET A 1 -11.96 -2.64 38.54
C MET A 1 -13.09 -1.77 39.11
N LYS A 2 -13.40 -1.84 40.43
CA LYS A 2 -14.55 -1.14 41.06
C LYS A 2 -14.61 0.40 40.95
N ILE A 3 -13.50 1.09 40.65
CA ILE A 3 -13.44 2.57 40.59
C ILE A 3 -13.53 3.11 39.15
N ILE A 4 -13.14 2.31 38.15
CA ILE A 4 -12.93 2.76 36.78
C ILE A 4 -14.27 3.01 36.06
N ILE A 5 -15.20 2.06 36.15
CA ILE A 5 -16.52 2.17 35.47
C ILE A 5 -17.32 3.39 35.99
N PRO A 6 -17.42 3.63 37.32
CA PRO A 6 -18.08 4.84 37.82
C PRO A 6 -17.39 6.13 37.39
N LEU A 7 -16.05 6.13 37.26
CA LEU A 7 -15.30 7.29 36.80
C LEU A 7 -15.60 7.62 35.33
N PHE A 8 -15.62 6.61 34.46
CA PHE A 8 -16.00 6.81 33.05
C PHE A 8 -17.45 7.28 32.91
N SER A 9 -18.38 6.72 33.68
CA SER A 9 -19.77 7.17 33.70
C SER A 9 -19.89 8.67 34.06
N GLN A 10 -19.16 9.12 35.09
CA GLN A 10 -19.08 10.53 35.47
C GLN A 10 -18.47 11.41 34.35
N MET A 11 -17.49 10.90 33.61
CA MET A 11 -16.90 11.61 32.47
C MET A 11 -17.91 11.81 31.34
N TYR A 12 -18.64 10.77 30.97
CA TYR A 12 -19.66 10.83 29.92
C TYR A 12 -20.86 11.69 30.32
N GLN A 13 -21.28 11.69 31.59
CA GLN A 13 -22.34 12.57 32.09
C GLN A 13 -21.99 14.07 32.03
N LYS A 14 -20.70 14.42 31.93
CA LYS A 14 -20.23 15.82 31.80
C LYS A 14 -20.08 16.26 30.34
N VAL A 15 -20.41 15.39 29.39
CA VAL A 15 -20.46 15.70 27.95
C VAL A 15 -21.87 16.15 27.61
N GLU A 16 -22.02 17.33 27.02
CA GLU A 16 -23.32 17.79 26.50
C GLU A 16 -23.77 16.87 25.36
N ASN A 17 -25.09 16.63 25.24
CA ASN A 17 -25.64 15.75 24.22
C ASN A 17 -25.08 16.08 22.82
N HIS A 18 -24.58 15.04 22.13
CA HIS A 18 -23.95 15.08 20.79
C HIS A 18 -22.52 15.65 20.71
N LYS A 19 -21.83 15.91 21.84
CA LYS A 19 -20.40 16.27 21.82
C LYS A 19 -19.50 15.07 22.09
N ILE A 20 -18.27 15.13 21.60
CA ILE A 20 -17.22 14.12 21.85
C ILE A 20 -16.57 14.39 23.21
N LEU A 21 -16.23 13.36 23.97
CA LEU A 21 -15.48 13.47 25.22
C LEU A 21 -14.08 14.07 24.95
N THR A 22 -13.79 15.24 25.52
CA THR A 22 -12.49 15.92 25.32
C THR A 22 -11.52 15.70 26.47
N VAL A 23 -10.22 15.96 26.25
CA VAL A 23 -9.18 15.94 27.29
C VAL A 23 -9.52 16.89 28.44
N ASN A 24 -10.13 18.05 28.17
CA ASN A 24 -10.54 18.99 29.21
C ASN A 24 -11.66 18.43 30.10
N ASN A 25 -12.59 17.66 29.53
CA ASN A 25 -13.62 16.96 30.29
C ASN A 25 -12.99 15.95 31.26
N VAL A 26 -12.00 15.18 30.77
CA VAL A 26 -11.25 14.20 31.57
C VAL A 26 -10.49 14.90 32.69
N LYS A 27 -9.73 15.96 32.40
CA LYS A 27 -8.97 16.75 33.39
C LYS A 27 -9.89 17.24 34.51
N ARG A 28 -11.01 17.88 34.15
CA ARG A 28 -11.99 18.43 35.11
C ARG A 28 -12.56 17.35 36.04
N VAL A 29 -12.89 16.18 35.51
CA VAL A 29 -13.46 15.09 36.32
C VAL A 29 -12.41 14.50 37.27
N LEU A 30 -11.17 14.34 36.81
CA LEU A 30 -10.06 13.87 37.65
C LEU A 30 -9.74 14.87 38.77
N GLN A 31 -9.64 16.16 38.47
CA GLN A 31 -9.43 17.23 39.46
C GLN A 31 -10.54 17.27 40.51
N ASN A 32 -11.81 17.17 40.09
CA ASN A 32 -12.93 17.22 41.03
C ASN A 32 -12.97 16.00 41.95
N LYS A 33 -12.59 14.81 41.46
CA LYS A 33 -12.62 13.57 42.24
C LYS A 33 -11.37 13.37 43.10
N PHE A 34 -10.24 13.89 42.64
CA PHE A 34 -8.95 13.80 43.32
C PHE A 34 -8.28 15.18 43.39
N PRO A 35 -8.77 16.11 44.24
CA PRO A 35 -8.30 17.50 44.27
C PRO A 35 -6.82 17.65 44.62
N HIS A 36 -6.27 16.68 45.36
CA HIS A 36 -4.87 16.68 45.79
C HIS A 36 -3.92 16.02 44.77
N ALA A 37 -4.44 15.43 43.70
CA ALA A 37 -3.63 14.79 42.67
C ALA A 37 -3.17 15.82 41.63
N ASN A 38 -1.88 15.81 41.30
CA ASN A 38 -1.34 16.61 40.21
C ASN A 38 -1.68 15.94 38.87
N ILE A 39 -2.47 16.62 38.03
CA ILE A 39 -2.84 16.12 36.70
C ILE A 39 -1.62 15.86 35.83
N TRP A 40 -0.56 16.66 35.94
CA TRP A 40 0.62 16.53 35.09
C TRP A 40 1.39 15.25 35.37
N ASP A 41 1.40 14.76 36.61
CA ASP A 41 2.01 13.48 36.96
C ASP A 41 1.22 12.29 36.37
N ILE A 42 -0.03 12.51 35.96
CA ILE A 42 -0.93 11.49 35.41
C ILE A 42 -1.02 11.58 33.88
N LEU A 43 -1.25 12.76 33.32
CA LEU A 43 -1.52 13.01 31.89
C LEU A 43 -0.40 13.76 31.16
N GLY A 44 0.64 14.21 31.88
CA GLY A 44 1.79 14.90 31.29
C GLY A 44 2.68 13.95 30.48
N ILE A 45 3.49 14.52 29.60
CA ILE A 45 4.42 13.79 28.74
C ILE A 45 5.54 13.09 29.53
N ASP A 46 5.90 13.65 30.70
CA ASP A 46 6.91 13.08 31.61
C ASP A 46 6.28 12.12 32.65
N SER A 47 4.98 11.88 32.55
CA SER A 47 4.28 10.95 33.42
C SER A 47 4.77 9.52 33.20
N LYS A 48 4.91 8.75 34.29
CA LYS A 48 5.15 7.30 34.23
C LYS A 48 4.09 6.52 33.43
N TYR A 49 2.93 7.10 33.17
CA TYR A 49 1.84 6.51 32.39
C TYR A 49 1.90 6.86 30.89
N ASP A 50 2.81 7.74 30.46
CA ASP A 50 2.88 8.18 29.07
C ASP A 50 3.32 7.07 28.10
N GLY A 51 4.20 6.17 28.56
CA GLY A 51 4.62 5.00 27.79
C GLY A 51 3.43 4.14 27.35
N GLU A 52 2.52 3.82 28.27
CA GLU A 52 1.32 3.02 27.97
C GLU A 52 0.33 3.76 27.07
N ARG A 53 0.22 5.09 27.17
CA ARG A 53 -0.63 5.87 26.25
C ARG A 53 -0.05 5.89 24.83
N LYS A 54 1.27 6.01 24.70
CA LYS A 54 1.97 5.89 23.41
C LYS A 54 1.80 4.49 22.84
N ALA A 55 1.95 3.46 23.66
CA ALA A 55 1.71 2.07 23.26
C ALA A 55 0.27 1.84 22.81
N GLY A 56 -0.73 2.35 23.55
CA GLY A 56 -2.14 2.28 23.18
C GLY A 56 -2.47 3.04 21.90
N THR A 57 -1.86 4.21 21.68
CA THR A 57 -2.00 4.97 20.42
C THR A 57 -1.40 4.19 19.25
N ASN A 58 -0.22 3.58 19.45
CA ASN A 58 0.42 2.78 18.42
C ASN A 58 -0.39 1.51 18.10
N PHE A 59 -0.89 0.83 19.13
CA PHE A 59 -1.78 -0.32 18.98
C PHE A 59 -3.03 0.05 18.19
N TYR A 60 -3.70 1.16 18.53
CA TYR A 60 -4.88 1.62 17.79
C TYR A 60 -4.57 1.89 16.32
N LYS A 61 -3.46 2.57 16.01
CA LYS A 61 -3.02 2.79 14.62
C LYS A 61 -2.77 1.46 13.88
N MET A 62 -2.08 0.52 14.53
CA MET A 62 -1.82 -0.82 13.98
C MET A 62 -3.10 -1.62 13.71
N THR A 63 -4.21 -1.32 14.38
CA THR A 63 -5.48 -2.00 14.09
C THR A 63 -6.11 -1.57 12.75
N GLY A 64 -5.71 -0.43 12.18
CA GLY A 64 -6.34 0.13 10.97
C GLY A 64 -7.81 0.51 11.15
N LEU A 65 -8.33 0.51 12.39
CA LEU A 65 -9.69 0.93 12.68
C LEU A 65 -9.84 2.41 12.34
N GLY A 66 -10.93 2.75 11.67
CA GLY A 66 -11.27 4.11 11.28
C GLY A 66 -11.53 5.04 12.48
N PRO A 67 -12.15 6.21 12.27
CA PRO A 67 -12.40 7.15 13.34
C PRO A 67 -13.24 6.55 14.47
N LEU A 68 -12.87 6.89 15.72
CA LEU A 68 -13.59 6.50 16.93
C LEU A 68 -14.92 7.28 17.06
N PRO A 69 -15.94 6.73 17.74
CA PRO A 69 -15.94 5.44 18.44
C PRO A 69 -16.17 4.25 17.51
N GLN A 70 -15.41 3.16 17.72
CA GLN A 70 -15.62 1.88 17.06
C GLN A 70 -15.86 0.79 18.10
N ALA A 71 -16.81 -0.10 17.83
CA ALA A 71 -17.05 -1.30 18.63
C ALA A 71 -16.61 -2.51 17.81
N LEU A 72 -15.93 -3.47 18.46
CA LEU A 72 -15.60 -4.75 17.86
C LEU A 72 -16.41 -5.84 18.54
N TYR A 73 -17.00 -6.75 17.76
CA TYR A 73 -17.59 -7.98 18.24
C TYR A 73 -16.89 -9.15 17.56
N ASN A 74 -16.25 -10.02 18.34
CA ASN A 74 -15.42 -11.14 17.85
C ASN A 74 -14.35 -10.73 16.81
N GLY A 75 -13.81 -9.52 16.92
CA GLY A 75 -12.80 -9.00 16.01
C GLY A 75 -13.36 -8.28 14.77
N GLU A 76 -14.68 -8.31 14.55
CA GLU A 76 -15.33 -7.57 13.48
C GLU A 76 -15.87 -6.22 13.97
N SER A 77 -15.73 -5.17 13.14
CA SER A 77 -16.25 -3.85 13.48
C SER A 77 -17.78 -3.80 13.36
N PHE A 78 -18.41 -3.31 14.42
CA PHE A 78 -19.85 -3.10 14.49
C PHE A 78 -20.18 -1.72 13.90
N HIS A 79 -20.46 -1.66 12.60
CA HIS A 79 -20.83 -0.42 11.92
C HIS A 79 -22.35 -0.18 11.95
N ARG A 80 -22.76 1.04 12.33
CA ARG A 80 -24.18 1.43 12.42
C ARG A 80 -24.80 1.87 11.08
N GLU A 81 -24.02 1.92 10.02
CA GLU A 81 -24.46 2.19 8.65
C GLU A 81 -23.52 1.39 7.73
N GLU A 82 -24.07 0.41 7.00
CA GLU A 82 -23.42 -0.25 5.86
C GLU A 82 -23.28 0.74 4.69
N LEU A 83 -22.60 1.87 4.91
CA LEU A 83 -22.25 2.80 3.85
C LEU A 83 -21.08 2.18 3.05
N ASN A 84 -21.43 1.50 1.96
CA ASN A 84 -20.69 1.45 0.70
C ASN A 84 -19.20 1.03 0.71
N PHE A 85 -18.79 0.05 1.53
CA PHE A 85 -17.49 -0.60 1.31
C PHE A 85 -17.36 -1.28 -0.07
N LYS A 86 -18.48 -1.54 -0.74
CA LYS A 86 -18.52 -2.02 -2.12
C LYS A 86 -18.13 -0.93 -3.15
N GLU A 87 -18.12 0.35 -2.77
CA GLU A 87 -17.72 1.48 -3.64
C GLU A 87 -16.24 1.88 -3.49
N LEU A 88 -15.49 1.32 -2.53
CA LEU A 88 -14.06 1.64 -2.34
C LEU A 88 -13.09 0.61 -2.95
N GLU A 89 -13.57 -0.53 -3.44
CA GLU A 89 -12.72 -1.53 -4.08
C GLU A 89 -12.67 -1.31 -5.61
N MET A 90 -11.68 -0.54 -6.07
CA MET A 90 -11.41 -0.39 -7.50
C MET A 90 -10.53 -1.54 -7.99
N TYR A 91 -11.00 -2.24 -9.03
CA TYR A 91 -10.22 -3.27 -9.73
C TYR A 91 -9.80 -2.76 -11.11
N LEU A 92 -8.52 -2.92 -11.43
CA LEU A 92 -7.99 -2.60 -12.75
C LEU A 92 -8.49 -3.60 -13.80
N ASN A 93 -8.94 -3.09 -14.93
CA ASN A 93 -9.14 -3.91 -16.11
C ASN A 93 -7.81 -4.00 -16.89
N LEU A 94 -7.18 -5.17 -16.85
CA LEU A 94 -5.83 -5.41 -17.40
C LEU A 94 -5.86 -6.12 -18.76
N ILE A 95 -7.04 -6.29 -19.37
CA ILE A 95 -7.21 -6.95 -20.66
C ILE A 95 -7.10 -5.89 -21.76
N SER A 96 -6.08 -5.97 -22.62
CA SER A 96 -5.94 -5.06 -23.76
C SER A 96 -7.08 -5.25 -24.77
N THR A 97 -7.58 -4.16 -25.35
CA THR A 97 -8.59 -4.25 -26.42
C THR A 97 -7.99 -4.46 -27.81
N SER A 98 -6.65 -4.29 -27.98
CA SER A 98 -5.80 -4.56 -29.17
C SER A 98 -4.75 -3.45 -29.44
N VAL A 99 -4.72 -2.38 -28.66
CA VAL A 99 -3.79 -1.25 -28.87
C VAL A 99 -2.43 -1.54 -28.24
N THR A 100 -1.35 -1.45 -29.04
CA THR A 100 0.03 -1.47 -28.55
C THR A 100 0.57 -0.04 -28.57
N ALA A 101 0.75 0.57 -27.41
CA ALA A 101 1.45 1.85 -27.27
C ALA A 101 2.76 1.63 -26.51
N ASP A 102 3.82 2.31 -26.94
CA ASP A 102 5.06 2.38 -26.18
C ASP A 102 4.83 3.25 -24.92
N VAL A 103 5.26 2.77 -23.76
CA VAL A 103 5.13 3.49 -22.49
C VAL A 103 5.92 4.82 -22.51
N GLU A 104 6.95 4.94 -23.35
CA GLU A 104 7.70 6.18 -23.57
C GLU A 104 7.04 7.12 -24.60
N ASP A 105 6.05 6.66 -25.38
CA ASP A 105 5.21 7.51 -26.23
C ASP A 105 4.03 8.07 -25.44
N PHE A 106 4.33 9.09 -24.63
CA PHE A 106 3.34 9.80 -23.84
C PHE A 106 2.18 10.37 -24.68
N SER A 107 2.45 10.74 -25.94
CA SER A 107 1.44 11.36 -26.80
C SER A 107 0.35 10.36 -27.15
N THR A 108 0.71 9.19 -27.67
CA THR A 108 -0.23 8.10 -27.95
C THR A 108 -0.91 7.62 -26.67
N PHE A 109 -0.14 7.42 -25.58
CA PHE A 109 -0.69 6.97 -24.30
C PHE A 109 -1.79 7.91 -23.77
N SER A 110 -1.65 9.22 -23.99
CA SER A 110 -2.60 10.20 -23.46
C SER A 110 -4.02 10.05 -24.02
N PHE A 111 -4.15 9.56 -25.26
CA PHE A 111 -5.43 9.35 -25.95
C PHE A 111 -6.09 8.01 -25.64
N LEU A 112 -5.38 7.09 -25.00
CA LEU A 112 -5.92 5.78 -24.62
C LEU A 112 -7.02 5.93 -23.56
N ASP A 113 -7.98 5.00 -23.60
CA ASP A 113 -8.96 4.86 -22.53
C ASP A 113 -8.33 4.24 -21.26
N THR A 114 -9.09 4.16 -20.17
CA THR A 114 -8.58 3.66 -18.89
C THR A 114 -8.18 2.19 -18.91
N GLN A 115 -8.82 1.37 -19.76
CA GLN A 115 -8.53 -0.05 -19.88
C GLN A 115 -7.21 -0.26 -20.64
N ASP A 116 -7.04 0.37 -21.79
CA ASP A 116 -5.81 0.27 -22.57
C ASP A 116 -4.62 0.92 -21.84
N LYS A 117 -4.84 2.02 -21.10
CA LYS A 117 -3.81 2.58 -20.18
C LYS A 117 -3.33 1.54 -19.17
N SER A 118 -4.25 0.79 -18.57
CA SER A 118 -3.91 -0.26 -17.61
C SER A 118 -3.16 -1.42 -18.25
N ALA A 119 -3.56 -1.83 -19.45
CA ALA A 119 -2.87 -2.88 -20.21
C ALA A 119 -1.44 -2.48 -20.59
N VAL A 120 -1.24 -1.26 -21.11
CA VAL A 120 0.09 -0.75 -21.47
C VAL A 120 1.03 -0.69 -20.26
N ILE A 121 0.53 -0.23 -19.10
CA ILE A 121 1.33 -0.24 -17.87
C ILE A 121 1.67 -1.67 -17.43
N ALA A 122 0.72 -2.61 -17.53
CA ALA A 122 0.95 -4.01 -17.16
C ALA A 122 2.02 -4.67 -18.05
N GLU A 123 1.97 -4.44 -19.36
CA GLU A 123 2.88 -5.02 -20.36
C GLU A 123 4.31 -4.47 -20.27
N ASN A 124 4.47 -3.23 -19.81
CA ASN A 124 5.76 -2.57 -19.66
C ASN A 124 6.30 -2.60 -18.22
N MET A 125 5.66 -3.34 -17.32
CA MET A 125 6.07 -3.41 -15.92
C MET A 125 7.32 -4.27 -15.73
N HIS A 126 8.29 -3.75 -14.99
CA HIS A 126 9.44 -4.53 -14.52
C HIS A 126 9.23 -4.98 -13.08
N TYR A 127 9.66 -6.21 -12.79
CA TYR A 127 9.39 -6.86 -11.50
C TYR A 127 10.65 -7.27 -10.77
N VAL A 128 10.65 -7.02 -9.46
CA VAL A 128 11.55 -7.68 -8.50
C VAL A 128 10.97 -9.05 -8.16
N THR A 129 11.77 -10.10 -8.29
CA THR A 129 11.42 -11.49 -7.97
C THR A 129 12.38 -12.08 -6.91
N GLU A 130 12.08 -13.29 -6.42
CA GLU A 130 12.89 -13.96 -5.38
C GLU A 130 14.34 -14.23 -5.85
N GLY A 131 14.51 -14.58 -7.13
CA GLY A 131 15.80 -14.83 -7.78
C GLY A 131 15.80 -14.54 -9.28
N ASP A 132 16.90 -14.90 -9.95
CA ASP A 132 17.06 -14.74 -11.40
C ASP A 132 16.34 -15.85 -12.19
N ASP A 133 16.10 -17.00 -11.55
CA ASP A 133 15.35 -18.11 -12.14
C ASP A 133 13.86 -17.79 -12.21
N TYR A 134 13.20 -18.28 -13.26
CA TYR A 134 11.77 -18.05 -13.44
C TYR A 134 10.97 -18.86 -12.42
N VAL A 135 10.43 -18.17 -11.42
CA VAL A 135 9.46 -18.70 -10.45
C VAL A 135 8.12 -18.02 -10.70
N ILE A 136 7.06 -18.82 -10.83
CA ILE A 136 5.70 -18.30 -11.01
C ILE A 136 5.30 -17.54 -9.73
N SER A 137 4.98 -16.26 -9.89
CA SER A 137 4.47 -15.44 -8.80
C SER A 137 2.94 -15.48 -8.81
N SER A 138 2.34 -15.98 -7.74
CA SER A 138 0.88 -16.02 -7.57
C SER A 138 0.31 -14.65 -7.19
N VAL A 139 1.13 -13.80 -6.55
CA VAL A 139 0.74 -12.46 -6.13
C VAL A 139 1.63 -11.42 -6.80
N THR A 140 0.99 -10.43 -7.42
CA THR A 140 1.65 -9.29 -8.06
C THR A 140 1.31 -8.02 -7.30
N PHE A 141 2.34 -7.37 -6.74
CA PHE A 141 2.21 -6.06 -6.13
C PHE A 141 2.72 -4.98 -7.07
N TRP A 142 1.95 -3.90 -7.23
CA TRP A 142 2.50 -2.63 -7.71
C TRP A 142 2.40 -1.58 -6.61
N ILE A 143 3.48 -0.86 -6.36
CA ILE A 143 3.47 0.29 -5.45
C ILE A 143 3.53 1.59 -6.25
N VAL A 144 2.68 2.54 -5.87
CA VAL A 144 2.59 3.87 -6.49
C VAL A 144 3.07 4.88 -5.47
N ALA A 145 4.08 5.68 -5.81
CA ALA A 145 4.53 6.77 -4.95
C ALA A 145 5.42 7.78 -5.69
N ASP A 146 5.68 8.92 -5.03
CA ASP A 146 6.84 9.75 -5.30
C ASP A 146 8.07 9.18 -4.56
N PHE A 147 8.93 8.43 -5.25
CA PHE A 147 10.12 7.82 -4.67
C PHE A 147 11.25 8.80 -4.41
N ASP A 148 11.13 10.05 -4.87
CA ASP A 148 12.07 11.12 -4.53
C ASP A 148 11.71 11.75 -3.16
N LYS A 149 10.52 11.43 -2.61
CA LYS A 149 10.11 11.82 -1.24
C LYS A 149 10.34 10.70 -0.22
N PRO A 150 10.58 11.05 1.07
CA PRO A 150 10.79 10.07 2.13
C PRO A 150 9.65 9.05 2.28
N SER A 151 8.40 9.49 2.11
CA SER A 151 7.21 8.63 2.24
C SER A 151 7.16 7.54 1.17
N GLY A 152 7.53 7.86 -0.08
CA GLY A 152 7.58 6.88 -1.17
C GLY A 152 8.75 5.90 -1.02
N ARG A 153 9.92 6.39 -0.58
CA ARG A 153 11.05 5.51 -0.25
C ARG A 153 10.73 4.56 0.89
N LYS A 154 10.06 5.03 1.94
CA LYS A 154 9.60 4.18 3.05
C LYS A 154 8.65 3.07 2.57
N LEU A 155 7.70 3.39 1.69
CA LEU A 155 6.81 2.39 1.08
C LEU A 155 7.62 1.33 0.30
N LEU A 156 8.56 1.76 -0.54
CA LEU A 156 9.45 0.85 -1.28
C LEU A 156 10.28 -0.04 -0.33
N PHE A 157 10.85 0.54 0.72
CA PHE A 157 11.65 -0.20 1.70
C PHE A 157 10.82 -1.29 2.40
N ASN A 158 9.60 -0.95 2.82
CA ASN A 158 8.69 -1.88 3.47
C ASN A 158 8.24 -3.01 2.53
N ALA A 159 7.91 -2.68 1.27
CA ALA A 159 7.60 -3.67 0.24
C ALA A 159 8.77 -4.64 0.02
N LEU A 160 10.00 -4.12 -0.13
CA LEU A 160 11.20 -4.94 -0.31
C LEU A 160 11.55 -5.80 0.90
N ASN A 161 11.18 -5.38 2.13
CA ASN A 161 11.35 -6.21 3.32
C ASN A 161 10.37 -7.38 3.34
N HIS A 162 9.10 -7.14 2.98
CA HIS A 162 8.12 -8.21 2.83
C HIS A 162 8.56 -9.24 1.77
N MET A 163 9.12 -8.77 0.65
CA MET A 163 9.65 -9.62 -0.43
C MET A 163 10.80 -10.55 0.00
N LYS A 164 11.41 -10.37 1.19
CA LYS A 164 12.41 -11.33 1.71
C LYS A 164 11.78 -12.59 2.27
N THR A 165 10.54 -12.49 2.72
CA THR A 165 9.81 -13.58 3.38
C THR A 165 8.78 -14.22 2.48
N SER A 166 8.38 -13.54 1.40
CA SER A 166 7.50 -14.10 0.38
C SER A 166 8.28 -14.86 -0.69
N GLY A 167 7.88 -16.10 -0.97
CA GLY A 167 8.41 -16.92 -2.07
C GLY A 167 7.51 -16.98 -3.32
N HIS A 168 6.40 -16.24 -3.33
CA HIS A 168 5.41 -16.30 -4.42
C HIS A 168 4.92 -14.93 -4.89
N SER A 169 5.53 -13.85 -4.38
CA SER A 169 5.21 -12.48 -4.79
C SER A 169 6.23 -11.91 -5.75
N ARG A 170 5.78 -10.97 -6.59
CA ARG A 170 6.63 -10.07 -7.37
C ARG A 170 6.22 -8.61 -7.17
N LEU A 171 7.17 -7.69 -7.27
CA LEU A 171 6.95 -6.27 -6.99
C LEU A 171 7.33 -5.38 -8.18
N GLY A 172 6.36 -4.60 -8.68
CA GLY A 172 6.54 -3.52 -9.64
C GLY A 172 6.37 -2.14 -8.99
N VAL A 173 6.82 -1.09 -9.70
CA VAL A 173 6.76 0.30 -9.20
C VAL A 173 6.15 1.23 -10.23
N ILE A 174 5.34 2.18 -9.76
CA ILE A 174 4.71 3.23 -10.56
C ILE A 174 5.09 4.58 -9.98
N TYR A 175 5.54 5.49 -10.83
CA TYR A 175 6.10 6.78 -10.44
C TYR A 175 4.98 7.82 -10.43
N ASN A 176 4.69 8.41 -9.26
CA ASN A 176 3.72 9.48 -9.10
C ASN A 176 4.36 10.72 -8.46
N PRO A 177 5.32 11.38 -9.15
CA PRO A 177 6.07 12.50 -8.58
C PRO A 177 5.15 13.67 -8.21
N THR A 178 5.44 14.32 -7.10
CA THR A 178 4.72 15.51 -6.60
C THR A 178 5.24 16.78 -7.26
N SER A 179 6.55 16.81 -7.51
CA SER A 179 7.26 17.97 -8.05
C SER A 179 7.25 17.93 -9.59
N LYS A 180 7.75 19.00 -10.22
CA LYS A 180 7.93 19.04 -11.68
C LYS A 180 8.76 17.83 -12.15
N ILE A 181 8.33 17.22 -13.25
CA ILE A 181 9.04 16.07 -13.83
C ILE A 181 10.20 16.57 -14.69
N ASP A 182 11.40 16.57 -14.09
CA ASP A 182 12.69 16.89 -14.72
C ASP A 182 13.82 16.06 -14.07
N GLU A 183 15.04 16.21 -14.56
CA GLU A 183 16.21 15.42 -14.12
C GLU A 183 16.56 15.65 -12.65
N GLU A 184 16.38 16.87 -12.14
CA GLU A 184 16.71 17.23 -10.75
C GLU A 184 15.73 16.59 -9.76
N ASN A 185 14.43 16.64 -10.08
CA ASN A 185 13.37 16.19 -9.17
C ASN A 185 13.05 14.69 -9.25
N THR A 186 13.66 13.94 -10.17
CA THR A 186 13.40 12.50 -10.38
C THR A 186 14.65 11.64 -10.22
N THR A 187 15.64 12.13 -9.49
CA THR A 187 16.95 11.50 -9.28
C THR A 187 16.85 10.05 -8.79
N ILE A 188 16.08 9.80 -7.72
CA ILE A 188 15.88 8.45 -7.16
C ILE A 188 15.00 7.62 -8.08
N SER A 189 13.92 8.19 -8.62
CA SER A 189 13.02 7.48 -9.55
C SER A 189 13.76 6.98 -10.81
N ARG A 190 14.68 7.78 -11.37
CA ARG A 190 15.59 7.39 -12.46
C ARG A 190 16.56 6.30 -12.04
N GLY A 191 17.07 6.37 -10.81
CA GLY A 191 17.92 5.34 -10.22
C GLY A 191 17.23 3.99 -10.13
N ILE A 192 15.96 3.99 -9.70
CA ILE A 192 15.10 2.81 -9.63
C ILE A 192 14.87 2.24 -11.03
N LEU A 193 14.45 3.07 -11.99
CA LEU A 193 14.19 2.62 -13.36
C LEU A 193 15.45 2.09 -14.06
N ALA A 194 16.59 2.78 -13.91
CA ALA A 194 17.86 2.32 -14.43
C ALA A 194 18.23 0.96 -13.84
N ALA A 195 18.00 0.76 -12.54
CA ALA A 195 18.25 -0.51 -11.88
C ALA A 195 17.42 -1.64 -12.49
N PHE A 196 16.11 -1.44 -12.69
CA PHE A 196 15.23 -2.42 -13.33
C PHE A 196 15.70 -2.80 -14.75
N LEU A 197 16.23 -1.83 -15.49
CA LEU A 197 16.59 -2.01 -16.89
C LEU A 197 17.99 -2.61 -17.10
N THR A 198 18.86 -2.57 -16.10
CA THR A 198 20.27 -2.99 -16.26
C THR A 198 20.75 -4.03 -15.26
N LEU A 199 20.09 -4.21 -14.11
CA LEU A 199 20.53 -5.13 -13.07
C LEU A 199 19.73 -6.43 -13.09
N LYS A 200 20.40 -7.55 -12.84
CA LYS A 200 19.76 -8.85 -12.58
C LYS A 200 19.01 -8.82 -11.25
N ASN A 201 18.00 -9.67 -11.07
CA ASN A 201 17.19 -9.75 -9.85
C ASN A 201 18.03 -10.04 -8.60
N SER A 202 19.07 -10.87 -8.73
CA SER A 202 20.07 -11.14 -7.68
C SER A 202 20.69 -9.87 -7.08
N PHE A 203 20.85 -8.81 -7.88
CA PHE A 203 21.41 -7.52 -7.46
C PHE A 203 20.34 -6.45 -7.23
N LEU A 204 19.27 -6.46 -8.03
CA LEU A 204 18.23 -5.45 -8.10
C LEU A 204 17.59 -5.19 -6.73
N ARG A 205 17.11 -6.24 -6.05
CA ARG A 205 16.44 -6.12 -4.75
C ARG A 205 17.30 -5.39 -3.71
N ASN A 206 18.57 -5.77 -3.63
CA ASN A 206 19.52 -5.16 -2.69
C ASN A 206 19.85 -3.71 -3.06
N PHE A 207 19.96 -3.41 -4.36
CA PHE A 207 20.22 -2.06 -4.84
C PHE A 207 19.03 -1.12 -4.57
N LEU A 208 17.80 -1.55 -4.90
CA LEU A 208 16.58 -0.78 -4.62
C LEU A 208 16.40 -0.53 -3.12
N ARG A 209 16.73 -1.51 -2.27
CA ARG A 209 16.70 -1.32 -0.81
C ARG A 209 17.67 -0.23 -0.37
N LYS A 210 18.89 -0.18 -0.91
CA LYS A 210 19.85 0.89 -0.62
C LYS A 210 19.34 2.26 -1.06
N LEU A 211 18.71 2.35 -2.25
CA LEU A 211 18.11 3.60 -2.73
C LEU A 211 16.94 4.08 -1.86
N ALA A 212 16.20 3.15 -1.27
CA ALA A 212 15.10 3.45 -0.36
C ALA A 212 15.56 3.93 1.04
N GLU A 213 16.86 3.85 1.37
CA GLU A 213 17.37 4.33 2.66
C GLU A 213 17.52 5.87 2.66
N GLU A 214 17.01 6.52 3.71
CA GLU A 214 17.04 7.99 3.84
C GLU A 214 18.46 8.58 3.80
N LYS A 215 19.43 7.92 4.47
CA LYS A 215 20.84 8.36 4.44
C LYS A 215 21.43 8.32 3.03
N THR A 216 21.03 7.35 2.21
CA THR A 216 21.51 7.18 0.85
C THR A 216 20.91 8.24 -0.05
N ALA A 217 19.60 8.48 0.06
CA ALA A 217 18.92 9.53 -0.68
C ALA A 217 19.49 10.92 -0.33
N ALA A 218 19.69 11.23 0.96
CA ALA A 218 20.29 12.48 1.40
C ALA A 218 21.70 12.69 0.82
N ALA A 219 22.51 11.64 0.78
CA ALA A 219 23.85 11.69 0.18
C ALA A 219 23.80 11.96 -1.33
N ILE A 220 22.88 11.31 -2.05
CA ILE A 220 22.67 11.54 -3.50
C ILE A 220 22.24 12.98 -3.76
N TYR A 221 21.28 13.51 -3.00
CA TYR A 221 20.83 14.91 -3.14
C TYR A 221 21.92 15.92 -2.78
N SER A 222 22.90 15.52 -1.97
CA SER A 222 24.08 16.33 -1.65
C SER A 222 25.20 16.24 -2.71
N GLY A 223 24.96 15.56 -3.83
CA GLY A 223 25.88 15.46 -4.96
C GLY A 223 26.64 14.14 -5.09
N ASN A 224 26.39 13.14 -4.23
CA ASN A 224 27.00 11.83 -4.43
C ASN A 224 26.47 11.17 -5.70
N LYS A 225 27.39 10.70 -6.56
CA LYS A 225 27.02 10.01 -7.79
C LYS A 225 26.37 8.68 -7.47
N ILE A 226 25.16 8.45 -7.96
CA ILE A 226 24.40 7.20 -7.73
C ILE A 226 25.16 5.93 -8.10
N LYS A 227 26.05 5.97 -9.10
CA LYS A 227 26.87 4.83 -9.54
C LYS A 227 27.83 4.31 -8.47
N THR A 228 28.14 5.10 -7.43
CA THR A 228 28.99 4.66 -6.31
C THR A 228 28.31 3.60 -5.45
N LEU A 229 26.97 3.47 -5.54
CA LEU A 229 26.20 2.45 -4.84
C LEU A 229 26.33 1.05 -5.47
N LEU A 230 26.81 0.99 -6.71
CA LEU A 230 26.99 -0.26 -7.45
C LEU A 230 28.20 -1.03 -6.93
N THR A 231 27.99 -2.31 -6.62
CA THR A 231 29.02 -3.23 -6.12
C THR A 231 29.66 -4.01 -7.27
N GLU A 232 30.67 -4.82 -6.93
CA GLU A 232 31.27 -5.77 -7.86
C GLU A 232 30.21 -6.75 -8.42
N GLY A 233 30.32 -7.10 -9.70
CA GLY A 233 29.34 -7.93 -10.42
C GLY A 233 28.20 -7.17 -11.11
N MET A 234 28.03 -5.86 -10.85
CA MET A 234 27.05 -5.01 -11.54
C MET A 234 27.70 -4.29 -12.74
N ASP A 235 27.01 -4.23 -13.88
CA ASP A 235 27.48 -3.45 -15.03
C ASP A 235 27.32 -1.95 -14.80
N LYS A 236 28.39 -1.33 -14.30
CA LYS A 236 28.43 0.09 -13.96
C LYS A 236 28.25 0.99 -15.17
N ASN A 237 28.77 0.59 -16.33
CA ASN A 237 28.71 1.39 -17.55
C ASN A 237 27.31 1.35 -18.15
N ALA A 238 26.68 0.17 -18.20
CA ALA A 238 25.30 0.04 -18.66
C ALA A 238 24.34 0.82 -17.76
N PHE A 239 24.49 0.69 -16.43
CA PHE A 239 23.68 1.44 -15.47
C PHE A 239 23.85 2.96 -15.64
N GLU A 240 25.09 3.46 -15.66
CA GLU A 240 25.35 4.90 -15.79
C GLU A 240 24.83 5.45 -17.11
N LYS A 241 25.03 4.72 -18.22
CA LYS A 241 24.47 5.10 -19.52
C LYS A 241 22.95 5.19 -19.44
N LYS A 242 22.27 4.15 -18.94
CA LYS A 242 20.81 4.14 -18.90
C LYS A 242 20.26 5.21 -17.96
N TYR A 243 20.86 5.40 -16.78
CA TYR A 243 20.50 6.44 -15.84
C TYR A 243 20.50 7.85 -16.46
N ASN A 244 21.54 8.16 -17.23
CA ASN A 244 21.70 9.47 -17.88
C ASN A 244 20.83 9.66 -19.15
N THR A 245 20.32 8.58 -19.75
CA THR A 245 19.53 8.66 -20.99
C THR A 245 18.03 8.40 -20.80
N ILE A 246 17.56 8.16 -19.57
CA ILE A 246 16.13 8.00 -19.30
C ILE A 246 15.42 9.32 -19.64
N GLY A 247 14.34 9.24 -20.42
CA GLY A 247 13.52 10.42 -20.75
C GLY A 247 12.54 10.77 -19.62
N VAL A 248 11.89 11.92 -19.73
CA VAL A 248 10.81 12.32 -18.79
C VAL A 248 9.47 11.63 -19.08
N ASN A 249 9.29 11.08 -20.29
CA ASN A 249 8.00 10.59 -20.76
C ASN A 249 7.48 9.43 -19.93
N ILE A 250 8.33 8.46 -19.55
CA ILE A 250 7.94 7.34 -18.68
C ILE A 250 7.29 7.83 -17.37
N PHE A 251 7.86 8.86 -16.74
CA PHE A 251 7.32 9.44 -15.51
C PHE A 251 6.02 10.19 -15.75
N ARG A 252 5.88 10.88 -16.89
CA ARG A 252 4.62 11.54 -17.29
C ARG A 252 3.52 10.51 -17.58
N THR A 253 3.85 9.43 -18.27
CA THR A 253 2.95 8.31 -18.55
C THR A 253 2.46 7.68 -17.25
N HIS A 254 3.37 7.36 -16.31
CA HIS A 254 3.00 6.81 -15.01
C HIS A 254 2.14 7.79 -14.19
N GLN A 255 2.47 9.08 -14.15
CA GLN A 255 1.67 10.09 -13.44
C GLN A 255 0.27 10.24 -14.08
N LEU A 256 0.18 10.17 -15.41
CA LEU A 256 -1.08 10.23 -16.14
C LEU A 256 -1.95 9.01 -15.86
N PHE A 257 -1.37 7.81 -15.80
CA PHE A 257 -2.04 6.60 -15.35
C PHE A 257 -2.59 6.75 -13.92
N CYS A 258 -1.77 7.27 -12.99
CA CYS A 258 -2.19 7.52 -11.61
C CYS A 258 -3.43 8.43 -11.56
N ARG A 259 -3.45 9.52 -12.35
CA ARG A 259 -4.56 10.46 -12.39
C ARG A 259 -5.81 9.88 -13.05
N ASP A 260 -5.66 9.33 -14.25
CA ASP A 260 -6.79 8.95 -15.10
C ASP A 260 -7.41 7.63 -14.67
N VAL A 261 -6.60 6.66 -14.25
CA VAL A 261 -7.06 5.31 -13.87
C VAL A 261 -7.20 5.21 -12.36
N LEU A 262 -6.14 5.52 -11.60
CA LEU A 262 -6.15 5.34 -10.13
C LEU A 262 -6.83 6.47 -9.36
N LYS A 263 -7.16 7.57 -10.03
CA LYS A 263 -7.72 8.79 -9.43
C LYS A 263 -6.84 9.39 -8.32
N LEU A 264 -5.53 9.18 -8.41
CA LEU A 264 -4.53 9.73 -7.51
C LEU A 264 -4.05 11.10 -8.00
N SER A 265 -3.94 12.04 -7.07
CA SER A 265 -3.25 13.31 -7.26
C SER A 265 -1.72 13.10 -7.26
N PRO A 266 -0.93 14.02 -7.86
CA PRO A 266 0.52 13.97 -7.80
C PRO A 266 1.04 13.81 -6.36
N GLY A 267 1.92 12.84 -6.13
CA GLY A 267 2.50 12.55 -4.81
C GLY A 267 1.69 11.60 -3.93
N GLU A 268 0.41 11.37 -4.23
CA GLU A 268 -0.39 10.41 -3.47
C GLU A 268 0.09 8.97 -3.72
N LYS A 269 0.06 8.17 -2.66
CA LYS A 269 0.57 6.80 -2.64
C LYS A 269 -0.56 5.79 -2.81
N GLY A 270 -0.24 4.62 -3.35
CA GLY A 270 -1.18 3.51 -3.49
C GLY A 270 -0.47 2.17 -3.58
N VAL A 271 -1.22 1.09 -3.32
CA VAL A 271 -0.77 -0.29 -3.54
C VAL A 271 -1.81 -0.98 -4.42
N ILE A 272 -1.35 -1.72 -5.43
CA ILE A 272 -2.16 -2.62 -6.23
C ILE A 272 -1.75 -4.05 -5.89
N SER A 273 -2.70 -4.94 -5.62
CA SER A 273 -2.48 -6.39 -5.47
C SER A 273 -3.38 -7.14 -6.44
N ASN A 274 -2.77 -7.83 -7.41
CA ASN A 274 -3.49 -8.53 -8.50
C ASN A 274 -4.63 -7.69 -9.13
N GLY A 275 -4.33 -6.44 -9.46
CA GLY A 275 -5.30 -5.49 -10.03
C GLY A 275 -6.24 -4.83 -9.02
N ARG A 276 -6.33 -5.31 -7.77
CA ARG A 276 -7.07 -4.61 -6.70
C ARG A 276 -6.28 -3.39 -6.23
N PHE A 277 -6.85 -2.20 -6.39
CA PHE A 277 -6.23 -0.96 -5.94
C PHE A 277 -6.63 -0.59 -4.50
N LEU A 278 -5.64 -0.14 -3.73
CA LEU A 278 -5.76 0.37 -2.38
C LEU A 278 -5.05 1.73 -2.31
N GLY A 279 -5.82 2.81 -2.34
CA GLY A 279 -5.31 4.18 -2.24
C GLY A 279 -6.43 5.21 -2.35
N PRO A 280 -6.13 6.50 -2.10
CA PRO A 280 -4.84 7.04 -1.64
C PRO A 280 -4.49 6.57 -0.21
N LEU A 281 -3.20 6.27 0.04
CA LEU A 281 -2.73 5.84 1.36
C LEU A 281 -2.40 7.03 2.25
N GLY A 282 -3.22 7.24 3.29
CA GLY A 282 -3.01 8.29 4.30
C GLY A 282 -1.92 7.97 5.32
N GLU A 283 -1.74 6.70 5.68
CA GLU A 283 -0.75 6.24 6.67
C GLU A 283 0.43 5.49 6.00
N ASP A 284 1.38 5.05 6.82
CA ASP A 284 2.47 4.20 6.37
C ASP A 284 1.98 2.77 6.19
N PHE A 285 2.38 2.15 5.08
CA PHE A 285 2.07 0.75 4.79
C PHE A 285 3.31 -0.09 5.10
N TYR A 286 3.20 -0.99 6.07
CA TYR A 286 4.28 -1.78 6.64
C TYR A 286 4.41 -3.15 5.98
N ALA A 287 5.48 -3.89 6.32
CA ALA A 287 5.71 -5.23 5.76
C ALA A 287 4.61 -6.22 6.16
N GLU A 288 4.03 -6.03 7.35
CA GLU A 288 2.91 -6.80 7.89
C GLU A 288 1.63 -6.57 7.09
N ASP A 289 1.40 -5.35 6.60
CA ASP A 289 0.26 -5.02 5.74
C ASP A 289 0.38 -5.70 4.38
N PHE A 290 1.60 -5.74 3.82
CA PHE A 290 1.88 -6.51 2.60
C PHE A 290 1.66 -8.00 2.83
N TYR A 291 2.09 -8.54 3.96
CA TYR A 291 1.84 -9.94 4.32
C TYR A 291 0.35 -10.27 4.41
N LEU A 292 -0.43 -9.42 5.08
CA LEU A 292 -1.88 -9.60 5.15
C LEU A 292 -2.51 -9.56 3.76
N LEU A 293 -2.12 -8.57 2.94
CA LEU A 293 -2.65 -8.42 1.58
C LEU A 293 -2.28 -9.62 0.71
N GLU A 294 -1.04 -10.11 0.79
CA GLU A 294 -0.58 -11.33 0.11
C GLU A 294 -1.45 -12.52 0.51
N LYS A 295 -1.67 -12.74 1.81
CA LYS A 295 -2.50 -13.84 2.31
C LYS A 295 -3.93 -13.77 1.79
N ILE A 296 -4.56 -12.59 1.85
CA ILE A 296 -5.93 -12.39 1.38
C ILE A 296 -6.02 -12.67 -0.13
N THR A 297 -5.10 -12.10 -0.91
CA THR A 297 -5.07 -12.29 -2.37
C THR A 297 -4.83 -13.74 -2.72
N PHE A 298 -3.83 -14.39 -2.12
CA PHE A 298 -3.51 -15.79 -2.37
C PHE A 298 -4.66 -16.73 -2.01
N THR A 299 -5.31 -16.55 -0.85
CA THR A 299 -6.45 -17.39 -0.46
C THR A 299 -7.63 -17.24 -1.40
N LYS A 300 -7.94 -16.00 -1.83
CA LYS A 300 -9.01 -15.77 -2.83
C LYS A 300 -8.66 -16.37 -4.18
N LEU A 301 -7.39 -16.25 -4.59
CA LEU A 301 -6.88 -16.82 -5.82
C LEU A 301 -7.09 -18.33 -5.86
N VAL A 302 -6.66 -19.03 -4.81
CA VAL A 302 -6.83 -20.48 -4.68
C VAL A 302 -8.30 -20.87 -4.79
N GLN A 303 -9.20 -20.18 -4.09
CA GLN A 303 -10.64 -20.43 -4.17
C GLN A 303 -11.26 -20.19 -5.55
N ASN A 304 -10.71 -19.27 -6.33
CA ASN A 304 -11.29 -18.83 -7.61
C ASN A 304 -10.67 -19.48 -8.84
N ILE A 305 -9.46 -20.02 -8.73
CA ILE A 305 -8.61 -20.39 -9.88
C ILE A 305 -8.18 -21.87 -9.88
N GLU A 306 -8.45 -22.64 -8.81
CA GLU A 306 -8.22 -24.09 -8.77
C GLU A 306 -8.78 -24.81 -10.03
N ASP A 307 -9.99 -24.46 -10.49
CA ASP A 307 -10.61 -25.08 -11.68
C ASP A 307 -10.07 -24.59 -13.04
N ILE A 308 -9.42 -23.42 -13.08
CA ILE A 308 -9.02 -22.75 -14.34
C ILE A 308 -7.60 -23.14 -14.76
N VAL A 309 -6.69 -23.31 -13.81
CA VAL A 309 -5.26 -23.56 -14.09
C VAL A 309 -4.99 -25.00 -14.57
N GLU A 310 -5.81 -25.97 -14.20
CA GLU A 310 -5.64 -27.38 -14.64
C GLU A 310 -5.86 -27.58 -16.16
N ASN A 311 -6.45 -26.62 -16.86
CA ASN A 311 -6.92 -26.80 -18.25
C ASN A 311 -6.13 -26.03 -19.32
N THR A 312 -5.03 -25.35 -18.97
CA THR A 312 -4.32 -24.45 -19.92
C THR A 312 -2.85 -24.78 -20.12
N GLU A 313 -2.48 -25.22 -21.32
CA GLU A 313 -1.08 -25.28 -21.79
C GLU A 313 -0.62 -23.87 -22.18
N ILE A 314 -0.09 -23.11 -21.22
CA ILE A 314 0.43 -21.75 -21.44
C ILE A 314 1.91 -21.67 -21.06
N ASN A 315 2.70 -20.99 -21.91
CA ASN A 315 4.12 -20.77 -21.72
C ASN A 315 4.39 -20.15 -20.34
N SER A 316 5.30 -20.78 -19.58
CA SER A 316 5.54 -20.49 -18.17
C SER A 316 5.81 -19.01 -17.91
N LYS A 317 6.58 -18.32 -18.77
CA LYS A 317 7.05 -16.93 -18.55
C LYS A 317 5.94 -15.87 -18.44
N ASN A 318 4.76 -16.14 -19.00
CA ASN A 318 3.61 -15.22 -18.96
C ASN A 318 2.56 -15.63 -17.91
N LEU A 319 2.80 -16.71 -17.17
CA LEU A 319 1.81 -17.27 -16.25
C LEU A 319 1.54 -16.32 -15.08
N SER A 320 2.56 -15.64 -14.54
CA SER A 320 2.37 -14.67 -13.45
C SER A 320 1.49 -13.48 -13.89
N ASP A 321 1.64 -13.00 -15.13
CA ASP A 321 0.79 -11.95 -15.69
C ASP A 321 -0.63 -12.44 -15.95
N LEU A 322 -0.77 -13.68 -16.43
CA LEU A 322 -2.07 -14.30 -16.61
C LEU A 322 -2.82 -14.44 -15.29
N VAL A 323 -2.15 -14.95 -14.25
CA VAL A 323 -2.70 -15.07 -12.89
C VAL A 323 -3.21 -13.71 -12.41
N MET A 324 -2.40 -12.66 -12.54
CA MET A 324 -2.80 -11.30 -12.19
C MET A 324 -4.04 -10.83 -12.99
N LYS A 325 -4.06 -11.04 -14.31
CA LYS A 325 -5.17 -10.61 -15.19
C LYS A 325 -6.47 -11.36 -14.90
N ILE A 326 -6.41 -12.67 -14.71
CA ILE A 326 -7.56 -13.51 -14.36
C ILE A 326 -8.10 -13.11 -13.00
N ASP A 327 -7.25 -12.97 -11.99
CA ASP A 327 -7.68 -12.61 -10.64
C ASP A 327 -8.33 -11.23 -10.58
N ALA A 328 -7.72 -10.23 -11.27
CA ALA A 328 -8.29 -8.90 -11.40
C ALA A 328 -9.67 -8.94 -12.07
N PHE A 329 -9.81 -9.71 -13.15
CA PHE A 329 -11.07 -9.86 -13.88
C PHE A 329 -12.14 -10.55 -13.02
N VAL A 330 -11.85 -11.73 -12.47
CA VAL A 330 -12.78 -12.51 -11.64
C VAL A 330 -13.21 -11.72 -10.41
N SER A 331 -12.26 -11.04 -9.74
CA SER A 331 -12.55 -10.24 -8.56
C SER A 331 -13.36 -8.98 -8.85
N SER A 332 -13.30 -8.45 -10.08
CA SER A 332 -14.13 -7.31 -10.50
C SER A 332 -15.60 -7.68 -10.73
N LEU A 333 -15.91 -8.97 -10.92
CA LEU A 333 -17.28 -9.41 -11.19
C LEU A 333 -18.20 -9.20 -9.98
N PRO A 334 -19.47 -8.79 -10.18
CA PRO A 334 -20.41 -8.62 -9.09
C PRO A 334 -20.59 -9.92 -8.31
N LYS A 335 -20.18 -9.93 -7.03
CA LYS A 335 -20.49 -11.06 -6.13
C LYS A 335 -22.01 -11.21 -6.00
N ARG A 336 -22.55 -12.32 -6.51
CA ARG A 336 -23.92 -12.77 -6.19
C ARG A 336 -23.93 -13.31 -4.76
N ALA A 337 -24.05 -12.42 -3.78
CA ALA A 337 -24.36 -12.85 -2.41
C ALA A 337 -25.86 -13.13 -2.32
N SER A 338 -26.25 -14.40 -2.26
CA SER A 338 -27.57 -14.77 -1.74
C SER A 338 -27.63 -14.35 -0.27
N ARG A 339 -28.55 -13.44 0.07
CA ARG A 339 -28.84 -13.13 1.48
C ARG A 339 -29.27 -14.43 2.15
N TYR A 340 -28.50 -14.89 3.14
CA TYR A 340 -28.96 -15.95 4.03
C TYR A 340 -29.82 -15.29 5.11
N ASP A 341 -31.09 -15.69 5.21
CA ASP A 341 -31.91 -15.31 6.35
C ASP A 341 -31.34 -15.95 7.62
N ILE A 342 -30.86 -15.10 8.53
CA ILE A 342 -30.43 -15.56 9.85
C ILE A 342 -31.69 -15.73 10.71
N THR A 343 -32.16 -16.96 10.84
CA THR A 343 -33.17 -17.30 11.87
C THR A 343 -32.54 -17.23 13.25
N PHE A 344 -32.86 -16.17 14.00
CA PHE A 344 -32.53 -16.09 15.41
C PHE A 344 -33.29 -17.18 16.19
N LEU A 345 -32.57 -17.96 16.99
CA LEU A 345 -33.18 -18.87 17.96
C LEU A 345 -33.96 -18.03 18.97
N LYS A 346 -35.29 -18.23 19.01
CA LYS A 346 -36.16 -17.62 20.03
C LYS A 346 -35.71 -18.11 21.40
N GLU A 347 -35.36 -17.17 22.26
CA GLU A 347 -35.05 -17.39 23.66
C GLU A 347 -36.28 -18.01 24.36
N SER A 348 -36.21 -19.31 24.70
CA SER A 348 -37.26 -19.96 25.46
C SER A 348 -37.16 -19.52 26.92
N ARG A 349 -37.98 -18.55 27.32
CA ARG A 349 -38.19 -18.25 28.74
C ARG A 349 -38.93 -19.44 29.36
N ARG A 350 -38.28 -20.11 30.30
CA ARG A 350 -38.92 -20.88 31.37
C ARG A 350 -38.33 -20.45 32.70
#